data_AF-A0A852YUS4-F1
#
_entry.id   AF-A0A852YUS4-F1
#
_cell.length_a   1.000
_cell.length_b   1.000
_cell.length_c   1.000
_cell.angle_alpha   90.00
_cell.angle_beta   90.00
_cell.angle_gamma   90.00
#
_symmetry.space_group_name_H-M   'P 1'
#
loop_
_entity.id
_entity.type
_entity.pdbx_description
1 polymer ?
#
loop_
_entity_poly.entity_id
_entity_poly.type
_entity_poly.pdbx_seq_one_letter_code
_entity_poly.pdbx_strand_id
1 'polypeptide(L)'
;MRSAVSGDVWGCSELNKRPHSLVLRVSGQRTAHEVLGRLRGQNVRHQFRLAVHPGRPAVSLPQHLAIVEAIREVDPAAAEQAMREHLRSVIDALPEVDTSRSAV
;
A
#
# COMPACT_ATOMS: atom_id res chain seq x y z
N MET A 1 -5.61 -10.05 2.56
CA MET A 1 -5.43 -9.38 1.27
C MET A 1 -5.99 -10.24 0.13
N ARG A 2 -5.61 -11.53 0.04
CA ARG A 2 -6.20 -12.48 -0.92
C ARG A 2 -7.73 -12.62 -0.81
N SER A 3 -8.28 -12.70 0.40
CA SER A 3 -9.74 -12.73 0.66
C SER A 3 -10.48 -11.39 0.42
N ALA A 4 -9.75 -10.28 0.31
CA ALA A 4 -10.35 -8.97 0.05
C ALA A 4 -10.50 -8.70 -1.45
N VAL A 5 -9.62 -9.28 -2.28
CA VAL A 5 -9.75 -9.26 -3.74
C VAL A 5 -11.01 -10.00 -4.21
N SER A 6 -11.58 -10.89 -3.40
CA SER A 6 -12.85 -11.59 -3.68
C SER A 6 -14.13 -10.80 -3.34
N GLY A 7 -14.05 -9.49 -3.06
CA GLY A 7 -15.23 -8.62 -2.95
C GLY A 7 -15.41 -7.90 -1.61
N ASP A 8 -14.55 -8.14 -0.61
CA ASP A 8 -14.56 -7.37 0.64
C ASP A 8 -13.68 -6.12 0.52
N VAL A 9 -14.32 -5.05 0.05
CA VAL A 9 -13.73 -3.74 -0.16
C VAL A 9 -13.22 -3.10 1.13
N TRP A 10 -13.93 -3.28 2.25
CA TRP A 10 -13.54 -2.73 3.56
C TRP A 10 -12.34 -3.46 4.16
N GLY A 11 -12.35 -4.79 4.09
CA GLY A 11 -11.20 -5.61 4.44
C GLY A 11 -9.97 -5.30 3.58
N CYS A 12 -10.14 -4.87 2.34
CA CYS A 12 -9.02 -4.50 1.46
C CYS A 12 -8.19 -3.34 2.03
N SER A 13 -8.85 -2.27 2.53
CA SER A 13 -8.14 -1.11 3.07
C SER A 13 -7.30 -1.45 4.31
N GLU A 14 -7.87 -2.20 5.25
CA GLU A 14 -7.15 -2.60 6.46
C GLU A 14 -6.04 -3.62 6.17
N LEU A 15 -6.31 -4.56 5.25
CA LEU A 15 -5.30 -5.51 4.80
C LEU A 15 -4.19 -4.84 3.99
N ASN A 16 -4.44 -3.69 3.36
CA ASN A 16 -3.43 -2.86 2.70
C ASN A 16 -2.51 -2.14 3.72
N LYS A 17 -3.06 -1.68 4.86
CA LYS A 17 -2.27 -0.96 5.88
C LYS A 17 -1.38 -1.87 6.72
N ARG A 18 -1.84 -3.07 7.07
CA ARG A 18 -1.12 -3.99 7.98
C ARG A 18 0.30 -4.35 7.53
N PRO A 19 0.56 -4.74 6.25
CA PRO A 19 1.91 -5.03 5.79
C PRO A 19 2.83 -3.82 5.93
N HIS A 20 2.37 -2.64 5.51
CA HIS A 20 3.10 -1.38 5.62
C HIS A 20 3.50 -1.05 7.06
N SER A 21 2.61 -1.26 8.02
CA SER A 21 2.91 -1.08 9.46
C SER A 21 3.88 -2.15 9.98
N LEU A 22 3.77 -3.39 9.51
CA LEU A 22 4.65 -4.47 9.91
C LEU A 22 6.08 -4.21 9.44
N VAL A 23 6.30 -3.85 8.17
CA VAL A 23 7.62 -3.53 7.61
C VAL A 23 8.31 -2.44 8.42
N LEU A 24 7.60 -1.36 8.76
CA LEU A 24 8.16 -0.27 9.57
C LEU A 24 8.47 -0.68 11.01
N ARG A 25 7.69 -1.59 11.59
CA ARG A 25 7.94 -2.09 12.95
C ARG A 25 9.15 -3.01 12.99
N VAL A 26 9.27 -3.92 12.03
CA VAL A 26 10.36 -4.92 12.01
C VAL A 26 11.69 -4.36 11.52
N SER A 27 11.68 -3.24 10.77
CA SER A 27 12.91 -2.58 10.35
C SER A 27 13.69 -1.91 11.48
N GLY A 28 13.07 -1.72 12.66
CA GLY A 28 13.67 -1.01 13.79
C GLY A 28 13.88 0.49 13.54
N GLN A 29 13.44 1.03 12.40
CA GLN A 29 13.75 2.41 12.01
C GLN A 29 12.76 3.42 12.61
N ARG A 30 13.01 3.80 13.88
CA ARG A 30 12.13 4.68 14.67
C ARG A 30 11.85 6.01 13.97
N THR A 31 12.87 6.67 13.44
CA THR A 31 12.71 7.97 12.77
C THR A 31 11.80 7.87 11.54
N ALA A 32 11.98 6.84 10.71
CA ALA A 32 11.13 6.64 9.55
C ALA A 32 9.69 6.31 9.95
N HIS A 33 9.49 5.53 11.02
CA HIS A 33 8.18 5.22 11.55
C HIS A 33 7.42 6.50 11.95
N GLU A 34 8.07 7.40 12.69
CA GLU A 34 7.45 8.67 13.14
C GLU A 34 7.13 9.60 11.97
N VAL A 35 8.08 9.80 11.05
CA VAL A 35 7.89 10.65 9.87
C VAL A 35 6.77 10.13 8.99
N LEU A 36 6.80 8.84 8.65
CA LEU A 36 5.78 8.21 7.83
C LEU A 36 4.41 8.17 8.54
N GLY A 37 4.38 7.98 9.85
CA GLY A 37 3.14 8.05 10.64
C GLY A 37 2.43 9.40 10.48
N ARG A 38 3.19 10.50 10.60
CA ARG A 38 2.66 11.87 10.40
C ARG A 38 2.15 12.09 8.97
N LEU A 39 2.94 11.71 7.97
CA LEU A 39 2.58 11.87 6.55
C LEU A 39 1.38 11.01 6.14
N ARG A 40 1.30 9.78 6.66
CA ARG A 40 0.17 8.87 6.41
C ARG A 40 -1.11 9.37 7.09
N GLY A 41 -1.02 9.94 8.29
CA GLY A 41 -2.16 10.57 8.96
C GLY A 41 -2.79 11.67 8.11
N GLN A 42 -1.98 12.50 7.45
CA GLN A 42 -2.46 13.54 6.52
C GLN A 42 -3.11 12.97 5.26
N ASN A 43 -2.73 11.76 4.84
CA ASN A 43 -3.19 11.13 3.59
C ASN A 43 -4.21 10.01 3.78
N VAL A 44 -4.73 9.80 5.00
CA VAL A 44 -5.60 8.66 5.33
C VAL A 44 -6.81 8.55 4.40
N ARG A 45 -7.43 9.69 4.04
CA ARG A 45 -8.60 9.73 3.15
C ARG A 45 -8.25 9.29 1.72
N HIS A 46 -7.09 9.71 1.21
CA HIS A 46 -6.61 9.32 -0.13
C HIS A 46 -6.23 7.84 -0.16
N GLN A 47 -5.54 7.34 0.88
CA GLN A 47 -5.16 5.93 1.00
C GLN A 47 -6.38 5.01 1.11
N PHE A 48 -7.40 5.43 1.85
CA PHE A 48 -8.66 4.69 1.92
C PHE A 48 -9.31 4.58 0.54
N ARG A 49 -9.52 5.70 -0.15
CA ARG A 49 -10.14 5.74 -1.49
C ARG A 49 -9.37 4.93 -2.53
N LEU A 50 -8.04 5.02 -2.52
CA LEU A 50 -7.19 4.24 -3.41
C LEU A 50 -7.34 2.74 -3.15
N ALA A 51 -7.31 2.30 -1.90
CA ALA A 51 -7.40 0.88 -1.56
C ALA A 51 -8.75 0.23 -1.93
N VAL A 52 -9.80 1.03 -2.06
CA VAL A 52 -11.15 0.60 -2.46
C VAL A 52 -11.50 0.90 -3.92
N HIS A 53 -10.59 1.54 -4.66
CA HIS A 53 -10.82 1.88 -6.06
C HIS A 53 -10.97 0.59 -6.89
N PRO A 54 -11.98 0.51 -7.79
CA PRO A 54 -12.19 -0.67 -8.63
C PRO A 54 -10.90 -1.09 -9.36
N GLY A 55 -10.61 -2.40 -9.39
CA GLY A 55 -9.41 -2.95 -10.02
C GLY A 55 -8.10 -2.74 -9.25
N ARG A 56 -8.01 -1.74 -8.37
CA ARG A 56 -6.77 -1.46 -7.61
C ARG A 56 -6.32 -2.62 -6.70
N PRO A 57 -7.21 -3.32 -5.97
CA PRO A 57 -6.81 -4.48 -5.16
C PRO A 57 -6.08 -5.56 -5.96
N ALA A 58 -6.51 -5.82 -7.20
CA ALA A 58 -5.91 -6.82 -8.08
C ALA A 58 -4.47 -6.46 -8.52
N VAL A 59 -4.18 -5.16 -8.68
CA VAL A 59 -2.83 -4.67 -9.00
C VAL A 59 -1.93 -4.64 -7.76
N SER A 60 -2.48 -4.20 -6.62
CA SER A 60 -1.70 -4.02 -5.39
C SER A 60 -1.31 -5.34 -4.70
N LEU A 61 -2.15 -6.38 -4.79
CA LEU A 61 -1.89 -7.67 -4.15
C LEU A 61 -0.57 -8.32 -4.58
N PRO A 62 -0.29 -8.54 -5.88
CA PRO A 62 0.99 -9.14 -6.29
C PRO A 62 2.19 -8.29 -5.90
N GLN A 63 2.07 -6.95 -5.89
CA GLN A 63 3.13 -6.05 -5.44
C GLN A 63 3.45 -6.24 -3.95
N HIS A 64 2.43 -6.35 -3.11
CA HIS A 64 2.61 -6.64 -1.68
C HIS A 64 3.23 -8.02 -1.45
N LEU A 65 2.86 -9.02 -2.24
CA LEU A 65 3.45 -10.36 -2.15
C LEU A 65 4.94 -10.31 -2.51
N ALA A 66 5.33 -9.60 -3.57
CA ALA A 66 6.73 -9.43 -3.96
C ALA A 66 7.57 -8.78 -2.84
N ILE A 67 7.05 -7.76 -2.16
CA ILE A 67 7.71 -7.14 -1.00
C ILE A 67 7.91 -8.17 0.12
N VAL A 68 6.86 -8.92 0.46
CA VAL A 68 6.93 -9.93 1.53
C VAL A 68 7.90 -11.05 1.18
N GLU A 69 7.91 -11.51 -0.07
CA GLU A 69 8.82 -12.54 -0.57
C GLU A 69 10.28 -12.07 -0.48
N ALA A 70 10.60 -10.87 -0.98
CA ALA A 70 11.94 -10.32 -0.87
C ALA A 70 12.43 -10.17 0.59
N ILE A 71 11.55 -9.78 1.50
CA ILE A 71 11.86 -9.73 2.94
C ILE A 71 12.12 -11.13 3.51
N ARG A 72 11.34 -12.14 3.10
CA ARG A 72 11.51 -13.53 3.56
C ARG A 72 12.82 -14.14 3.08
N GLU A 73 13.25 -13.81 1.87
CA GLU A 73 14.54 -14.22 1.31
C GLU A 73 15.72 -13.41 1.86
N VAL A 74 15.46 -12.43 2.73
CA VAL A 74 16.49 -11.55 3.31
C VAL A 74 17.27 -10.79 2.21
N ASP A 75 16.58 -10.41 1.13
CA ASP A 75 17.13 -9.60 0.05
C ASP A 75 16.70 -8.13 0.21
N PRO A 76 17.55 -7.28 0.81
CA PRO A 76 17.21 -5.88 1.06
C PRO A 76 17.06 -5.08 -0.25
N ALA A 77 17.81 -5.41 -1.29
CA ALA A 77 17.77 -4.69 -2.56
C ALA A 77 16.47 -5.00 -3.31
N ALA A 78 16.07 -6.27 -3.36
CA ALA A 78 14.79 -6.67 -3.93
C ALA A 78 13.61 -6.10 -3.13
N ALA A 79 13.68 -6.06 -1.80
CA ALA A 79 12.63 -5.48 -0.96
C ALA A 79 12.47 -3.97 -1.20
N GLU A 80 13.58 -3.24 -1.33
CA GLU A 80 13.55 -1.82 -1.69
C GLU A 80 12.94 -1.61 -3.07
N GLN A 81 13.40 -2.37 -4.07
CA GLN A 81 12.93 -2.24 -5.45
C GLN A 81 11.42 -2.52 -5.55
N ALA A 82 10.95 -3.62 -4.96
CA ALA A 82 9.53 -3.97 -4.93
C ALA A 82 8.68 -2.88 -4.24
N MET A 83 9.18 -2.29 -3.15
CA MET A 83 8.50 -1.18 -2.48
C MET A 83 8.45 0.08 -3.37
N ARG A 84 9.53 0.41 -4.08
CA ARG A 84 9.55 1.55 -5.02
C ARG A 84 8.56 1.35 -6.16
N GLU A 85 8.49 0.16 -6.73
CA GLU A 85 7.53 -0.17 -7.79
C GLU A 85 6.08 -0.08 -7.29
N HIS A 86 5.80 -0.62 -6.10
CA HIS A 86 4.49 -0.49 -5.46
C HIS A 86 4.09 0.98 -5.27
N LEU A 87 5.00 1.81 -4.76
CA LEU A 87 4.74 3.23 -4.50
C LEU A 87 4.57 4.04 -5.80
N ARG A 88 5.34 3.75 -6.86
CA ARG A 88 5.12 4.35 -8.18
C ARG A 88 3.73 4.02 -8.72
N SER A 89 3.35 2.74 -8.68
CA SER A 89 2.01 2.31 -9.07
C SER A 89 0.89 2.94 -8.23
N VAL A 90 1.15 3.24 -6.95
CA VAL A 90 0.23 4.02 -6.12
C VAL A 90 0.11 5.46 -6.65
N ILE A 91 1.24 6.13 -6.90
CA ILE A 91 1.30 7.52 -7.38
C ILE A 91 0.56 7.65 -8.72
N ASP A 92 0.79 6.74 -9.65
CA ASP A 92 0.17 6.76 -10.99
C ASP A 92 -1.36 6.62 -10.92
N ALA A 93 -1.88 5.92 -9.91
CA ALA A 93 -3.31 5.70 -9.72
C ALA A 93 -4.01 6.83 -8.92
N LEU A 94 -3.26 7.72 -8.26
CA LEU A 94 -3.86 8.83 -7.49
C LEU A 94 -4.71 9.78 -8.36
N PRO A 95 -4.29 10.19 -9.57
CA PRO A 95 -5.10 11.05 -10.44
C PRO A 95 -6.44 10.41 -10.83
N GLU A 96 -6.48 9.10 -11.09
CA GLU A 96 -7.72 8.40 -11.47
C GLU A 96 -8.74 8.40 -10.34
N VAL A 97 -8.25 8.18 -9.11
CA VAL A 97 -9.05 8.27 -7.89
C VAL A 97 -9.52 9.72 -7.66
N ASP A 98 -8.73 10.74 -7.96
CA ASP A 98 -9.15 12.13 -7.79
C ASP A 98 -10.04 12.66 -8.92
N THR A 99 -9.95 12.13 -10.15
CA THR A 99 -10.76 12.56 -11.30
C THR A 99 -12.20 12.05 -11.22
N SER A 100 -12.41 10.86 -10.65
CA SER A 100 -13.75 10.37 -10.27
C SER A 100 -14.48 11.26 -9.26
N ARG A 101 -13.84 12.32 -8.75
CA ARG A 101 -14.43 13.37 -7.90
C ARG A 101 -15.11 14.50 -8.68
N SER A 102 -14.76 14.73 -9.96
CA SER A 102 -15.34 15.84 -10.75
C SER A 102 -16.59 15.44 -11.54
N ALA A 103 -16.93 14.15 -11.57
CA ALA A 103 -18.10 13.64 -12.30
C ALA A 103 -19.34 13.43 -11.42
N VAL A 104 -19.34 13.94 -10.18
CA VAL A 104 -20.46 13.95 -9.22
C VAL A 104 -20.67 15.38 -8.74
#